data_AF-A0A1D1Z961-F1
#
_entry.id   AF-A0A1D1Z961-F1
#
_cell.length_a   1.000
_cell.length_b   1.000
_cell.length_c   1.000
_cell.angle_alpha   90.00
_cell.angle_beta   90.00
_cell.angle_gamma   90.00
#
_symmetry.space_group_name_H-M   'P 1'
#
loop_
_entity.id
_entity.type
_entity.pdbx_description
1 polymer ?
#
loop_
_entity_poly.entity_id
_entity_poly.type
_entity_poly.pdbx_seq_one_letter_code
_entity_poly.pdbx_strand_id
1 'polypeptide(L)'
;MNSLLYRFVYRHMIKKKSKESFIAFKEALKFRRTSWQLWENYSHVAMDIGNFTQALEATKMVLDLTGNKRVDAGLLEKIMLLIEDRTSKPTDKSSNGVGDNSSMMPHDESRFQEGNESSREAELLFNMVGNILQQTIRSGGCENIWGLYARWYKIKGNLTMCAEALLKQVRSHQGSDLWHDQDRFRKFACASLQLCKVYMEIASSTGSRQELLMAEMHLRNSIKQGINFVDTDEFKDLQLCLDETRSMLPMTSEIF
;
A
#
# COMPACT_ATOMS: atom_id res chain seq x y z
N MET A 1 -6.21 -13.85 -30.86
CA MET A 1 -7.30 -13.93 -29.85
C MET A 1 -7.19 -12.90 -28.72
N ASN A 2 -5.99 -12.48 -28.26
CA ASN A 2 -5.82 -11.50 -27.17
C ASN A 2 -6.36 -10.08 -27.45
N SER A 3 -6.36 -9.64 -28.71
CA SER A 3 -6.87 -8.30 -29.09
C SER A 3 -8.39 -8.15 -28.93
N LEU A 4 -9.16 -9.24 -29.10
CA LEU A 4 -10.62 -9.19 -28.99
C LEU A 4 -11.10 -9.14 -27.54
N LEU A 5 -10.38 -9.77 -26.61
CA LEU A 5 -10.70 -9.75 -25.17
C LEU A 5 -10.46 -8.36 -24.58
N TYR A 6 -9.31 -7.74 -24.89
CA TYR A 6 -9.01 -6.35 -24.51
C TYR A 6 -10.03 -5.37 -25.08
N ARG A 7 -10.43 -5.56 -26.34
CA ARG A 7 -11.41 -4.70 -27.02
C ARG A 7 -12.85 -4.95 -26.56
N PHE A 8 -13.13 -6.04 -25.86
CA PHE A 8 -14.42 -6.30 -25.21
C PHE A 8 -14.43 -5.64 -23.82
N VAL A 9 -13.43 -5.91 -22.97
CA VAL A 9 -13.27 -5.30 -21.64
C VAL A 9 -13.27 -3.77 -21.72
N TYR A 10 -12.47 -3.19 -22.63
CA TYR A 10 -12.42 -1.75 -22.88
C TYR A 10 -13.77 -1.17 -23.33
N ARG A 11 -14.54 -1.91 -24.15
CA ARG A 11 -15.85 -1.47 -24.65
C ARG A 11 -16.97 -1.62 -23.60
N HIS A 12 -16.81 -2.48 -22.59
CA HIS A 12 -17.76 -2.66 -21.49
C HIS A 12 -17.54 -1.65 -20.36
N MET A 13 -16.27 -1.38 -19.99
CA MET A 13 -15.91 -0.36 -18.99
C MET A 13 -16.35 1.05 -19.43
N ILE A 14 -16.25 1.37 -20.72
CA ILE A 14 -16.68 2.68 -21.27
C ILE A 14 -18.21 2.86 -21.28
N LYS A 15 -18.99 1.78 -21.19
CA LYS A 15 -20.47 1.82 -21.33
C LYS A 15 -21.26 1.90 -20.01
N LYS A 16 -20.60 2.06 -18.85
CA LYS A 16 -21.24 2.12 -17.52
C LYS A 16 -22.12 0.91 -17.15
N LYS A 17 -21.90 -0.27 -17.76
CA LYS A 17 -22.65 -1.51 -17.48
C LYS A 17 -21.92 -2.48 -16.54
N SER A 18 -21.19 -1.94 -15.56
CA SER A 18 -20.34 -2.75 -14.68
C SER A 18 -21.16 -3.73 -13.83
N LYS A 19 -22.41 -3.39 -13.47
CA LYS A 19 -23.30 -4.26 -12.69
C LYS A 19 -23.77 -5.49 -13.49
N GLU A 20 -24.17 -5.32 -14.74
CA GLU A 20 -24.57 -6.42 -15.62
C GLU A 20 -23.38 -7.30 -15.96
N SER A 21 -22.22 -6.69 -16.24
CA SER A 21 -20.97 -7.41 -16.45
C SER A 21 -20.58 -8.25 -15.23
N PHE A 22 -20.77 -7.73 -14.03
CA PHE A 22 -20.48 -8.46 -12.78
C PHE A 22 -21.32 -9.74 -12.68
N ILE A 23 -22.63 -9.64 -12.95
CA ILE A 23 -23.54 -10.81 -12.93
C ILE A 23 -23.13 -11.82 -14.01
N ALA A 24 -22.83 -11.35 -15.23
CA ALA A 24 -22.43 -12.21 -16.33
C ALA A 24 -21.11 -12.96 -16.04
N PHE A 25 -20.11 -12.28 -15.49
CA PHE A 25 -18.85 -12.92 -15.09
C PHE A 25 -19.04 -13.89 -13.93
N LYS A 26 -19.86 -13.54 -12.92
CA LYS A 26 -20.19 -14.44 -11.81
C LYS A 26 -20.85 -15.74 -12.31
N GLU A 27 -21.72 -15.65 -13.31
CA GLU A 27 -22.33 -16.83 -13.93
C GLU A 27 -21.31 -17.62 -14.76
N ALA A 28 -20.52 -16.94 -15.60
CA ALA A 28 -19.50 -17.58 -16.43
C ALA A 28 -18.46 -18.35 -15.60
N LEU A 29 -18.09 -17.82 -14.42
CA LEU A 29 -17.17 -18.47 -13.49
C LEU A 29 -17.70 -19.81 -12.97
N LYS A 30 -19.03 -20.03 -12.92
CA LYS A 30 -19.58 -21.35 -12.53
C LYS A 30 -19.17 -22.46 -13.49
N PHE A 31 -18.94 -22.14 -14.75
CA PHE A 31 -18.56 -23.10 -15.80
C PHE A 31 -17.06 -23.11 -16.10
N ARG A 32 -16.34 -22.00 -15.85
CA ARG A 32 -14.92 -21.84 -16.21
C ARG A 32 -14.04 -21.35 -15.06
N ARG A 33 -14.07 -22.05 -13.92
CA ARG A 33 -13.27 -21.73 -12.72
C ARG A 33 -11.75 -21.81 -12.92
N THR A 34 -11.26 -22.49 -13.94
CA THR A 34 -9.82 -22.66 -14.21
C THR A 34 -9.23 -21.57 -15.11
N SER A 35 -10.05 -20.66 -15.65
CA SER A 35 -9.57 -19.57 -16.50
C SER A 35 -9.14 -18.38 -15.65
N TRP A 36 -7.83 -18.18 -15.51
CA TRP A 36 -7.28 -17.03 -14.80
C TRP A 36 -7.68 -15.70 -15.46
N GLN A 37 -7.82 -15.63 -16.80
CA GLN A 37 -8.28 -14.42 -17.49
C GLN A 37 -9.71 -14.04 -17.09
N LEU A 38 -10.56 -15.04 -16.85
CA LEU A 38 -11.94 -14.79 -16.45
C LEU A 38 -12.00 -14.24 -15.03
N TRP A 39 -11.16 -14.77 -14.13
CA TRP A 39 -10.99 -14.23 -12.78
C TRP A 39 -10.38 -12.82 -12.77
N GLU A 40 -9.39 -12.53 -13.62
CA GLU A 40 -8.79 -11.20 -13.75
C GLU A 40 -9.82 -10.18 -14.25
N ASN A 41 -10.62 -10.52 -15.26
CA ASN A 41 -11.70 -9.63 -15.70
C ASN A 41 -12.77 -9.44 -14.61
N TYR A 42 -13.08 -10.50 -13.86
CA TYR A 42 -14.03 -10.41 -12.75
C TYR A 42 -13.51 -9.52 -11.62
N SER A 43 -12.21 -9.57 -11.29
CA SER A 43 -11.62 -8.72 -10.24
C SER A 43 -11.74 -7.24 -10.59
N HIS A 44 -11.45 -6.87 -11.84
CA HIS A 44 -11.62 -5.50 -12.32
C HIS A 44 -13.08 -5.03 -12.28
N VAL A 45 -14.02 -5.86 -12.72
CA VAL A 45 -15.44 -5.49 -12.69
C VAL A 45 -15.98 -5.40 -11.26
N ALA A 46 -15.55 -6.30 -10.37
CA ALA A 46 -15.89 -6.25 -8.95
C ALA A 46 -15.35 -4.97 -8.30
N MET A 47 -14.14 -4.56 -8.66
CA MET A 47 -13.55 -3.29 -8.23
C MET A 47 -14.35 -2.08 -8.73
N ASP A 48 -14.76 -2.06 -10.00
CA ASP A 48 -15.53 -0.95 -10.58
C ASP A 48 -16.89 -0.72 -9.90
N ILE A 49 -17.51 -1.78 -9.36
CA ILE A 49 -18.78 -1.68 -8.62
C ILE A 49 -18.59 -1.46 -7.10
N GLY A 50 -17.34 -1.36 -6.63
CA GLY A 50 -17.01 -1.17 -5.21
C GLY A 50 -17.06 -2.45 -4.36
N ASN A 51 -17.12 -3.64 -4.98
CA ASN A 51 -17.10 -4.91 -4.26
C ASN A 51 -15.65 -5.40 -4.06
N PHE A 52 -14.95 -4.78 -3.12
CA PHE A 52 -13.52 -5.01 -2.89
C PHE A 52 -13.21 -6.43 -2.41
N THR A 53 -14.08 -7.04 -1.60
CA THR A 53 -13.92 -8.42 -1.14
C THR A 53 -13.85 -9.38 -2.31
N GLN A 54 -14.81 -9.31 -3.24
CA GLN A 54 -14.80 -10.19 -4.41
C GLN A 54 -13.69 -9.85 -5.40
N ALA A 55 -13.28 -8.59 -5.48
CA ALA A 55 -12.10 -8.19 -6.25
C ALA A 55 -10.82 -8.87 -5.72
N LEU A 56 -10.64 -8.93 -4.39
CA LEU A 56 -9.50 -9.59 -3.75
C LEU A 56 -9.59 -11.12 -3.82
N GLU A 57 -10.78 -11.72 -3.66
CA GLU A 57 -10.98 -13.15 -3.87
C GLU A 57 -10.60 -13.56 -5.30
N ALA A 58 -11.07 -12.80 -6.28
CA ALA A 58 -10.73 -13.02 -7.69
C ALA A 58 -9.24 -12.84 -7.95
N THR A 59 -8.62 -11.81 -7.36
CA THR A 59 -7.16 -11.59 -7.44
C THR A 59 -6.38 -12.76 -6.86
N LYS A 60 -6.82 -13.31 -5.72
CA LYS A 60 -6.23 -14.50 -5.12
C LYS A 60 -6.37 -15.72 -6.04
N MET A 61 -7.53 -15.92 -6.68
CA MET A 61 -7.72 -17.00 -7.66
C MET A 61 -6.79 -16.87 -8.87
N VAL A 62 -6.56 -15.65 -9.37
CA VAL A 62 -5.59 -15.41 -10.45
C VAL A 62 -4.18 -15.79 -10.00
N LEU A 63 -3.80 -15.39 -8.78
CA LEU A 63 -2.49 -15.70 -8.21
C LEU A 63 -2.29 -17.21 -8.09
N ASP A 64 -3.27 -17.93 -7.56
CA ASP A 64 -3.25 -19.40 -7.40
C ASP A 64 -3.15 -20.12 -8.75
N LEU A 65 -4.01 -19.76 -9.71
CA LEU A 65 -4.07 -20.40 -11.03
C LEU A 65 -2.83 -20.14 -11.90
N THR A 66 -2.08 -19.07 -11.60
CA THR A 66 -0.89 -18.68 -12.37
C THR A 66 0.42 -19.11 -11.71
N GLY A 67 0.34 -19.84 -10.58
CA GLY A 67 1.52 -20.24 -9.82
C GLY A 67 2.27 -19.03 -9.27
N ASN A 68 1.53 -18.03 -8.77
CA ASN A 68 2.02 -16.78 -8.19
C ASN A 68 2.69 -15.80 -9.17
N LYS A 69 2.55 -16.01 -10.49
CA LYS A 69 3.22 -15.19 -11.50
C LYS A 69 2.48 -13.91 -11.85
N ARG A 70 1.17 -13.84 -11.57
CA ARG A 70 0.33 -12.69 -11.90
C ARG A 70 -0.33 -12.14 -10.65
N VAL A 71 -0.11 -10.85 -10.43
CA VAL A 71 -0.77 -10.07 -9.39
C VAL A 71 -1.05 -8.68 -9.95
N ASP A 72 -2.26 -8.19 -9.75
CA ASP A 72 -2.61 -6.82 -10.10
C ASP A 72 -2.21 -5.88 -8.96
N ALA A 73 -1.00 -5.33 -9.05
CA ALA A 73 -0.50 -4.37 -8.07
C ALA A 73 -1.32 -3.07 -8.05
N GLY A 74 -1.95 -2.67 -9.16
CA GLY A 74 -2.76 -1.45 -9.23
C GLY A 74 -4.10 -1.60 -8.51
N LEU A 75 -4.71 -2.78 -8.59
CA LEU A 75 -5.90 -3.15 -7.80
C LEU A 75 -5.56 -3.15 -6.30
N LEU A 76 -4.45 -3.78 -5.91
CA LEU A 76 -4.01 -3.80 -4.50
C LEU A 76 -3.69 -2.40 -3.97
N GLU A 77 -3.06 -1.55 -4.78
CA GLU A 77 -2.78 -0.15 -4.45
C GLU A 77 -4.04 0.65 -4.14
N LYS A 78 -5.07 0.55 -5.01
CA LYS A 78 -6.35 1.21 -4.77
C LYS A 78 -7.00 0.78 -3.46
N ILE A 79 -6.98 -0.52 -3.15
CA ILE A 79 -7.56 -1.04 -1.92
C ILE A 79 -6.73 -0.63 -0.70
N MET A 80 -5.39 -0.61 -0.81
CA MET A 80 -4.52 -0.14 0.27
C MET A 80 -4.80 1.33 0.61
N LEU A 81 -4.95 2.20 -0.40
CA LEU A 81 -5.32 3.60 -0.18
C LEU A 81 -6.67 3.74 0.53
N LEU A 82 -7.65 2.90 0.20
CA LEU A 82 -8.94 2.88 0.89
C LEU A 82 -8.82 2.46 2.36
N ILE A 83 -7.96 1.48 2.66
CA ILE A 83 -7.69 1.06 4.04
C ILE A 83 -7.01 2.19 4.81
N GLU A 84 -6.01 2.83 4.21
CA GLU A 84 -5.27 3.94 4.84
C GLU A 84 -6.15 5.16 5.14
N ASP A 85 -7.04 5.54 4.22
CA ASP A 85 -8.02 6.62 4.43
C ASP A 85 -8.95 6.31 5.62
N ARG A 86 -9.34 5.05 5.80
CA ARG A 86 -10.16 4.62 6.94
C ARG A 86 -9.37 4.59 8.25
N THR A 87 -8.08 4.27 8.23
CA THR A 87 -7.23 4.25 9.43
C THR A 87 -6.75 5.63 9.88
N SER A 88 -6.69 6.61 8.97
CA SER A 88 -6.19 7.96 9.25
C SER A 88 -7.26 8.91 9.82
N LYS A 89 -8.55 8.59 9.65
CA LYS A 89 -9.65 9.34 10.28
C LYS A 89 -9.68 9.04 11.78
N PRO A 90 -9.40 10.02 12.65
CA PRO A 90 -9.66 9.85 14.07
C PRO A 90 -11.14 9.59 14.23
N THR A 91 -11.51 8.51 14.89
CA THR A 91 -12.85 8.41 15.45
C THR A 91 -12.93 9.49 16.52
N ASP A 92 -13.63 10.59 16.24
CA ASP A 92 -14.02 11.59 17.24
C ASP A 92 -14.88 10.89 18.31
N LYS A 93 -14.21 10.24 19.26
CA LYS A 93 -14.81 9.83 20.52
C LYS A 93 -14.85 11.07 21.38
N SER A 94 -15.97 11.76 21.24
CA SER A 94 -16.53 12.75 22.15
C SER A 94 -16.01 12.55 23.58
N SER A 95 -15.44 13.64 24.09
CA SER A 95 -15.32 13.92 25.51
C SER A 95 -16.58 13.49 26.27
N ASN A 96 -16.46 12.49 27.13
CA ASN A 96 -17.43 12.33 28.22
C ASN A 96 -17.02 13.30 29.33
N GLY A 97 -17.48 14.54 29.17
CA GLY A 97 -17.75 15.42 30.30
C GLY A 97 -18.80 14.75 31.17
N VAL A 98 -18.45 14.52 32.43
CA VAL A 98 -19.36 14.11 33.49
C VAL A 98 -20.32 15.27 33.75
N GLY A 99 -21.64 15.04 33.67
CA GLY A 99 -22.61 16.08 34.07
C GLY A 99 -24.06 15.92 33.57
N ASP A 100 -24.71 14.83 33.97
CA ASP A 100 -26.09 14.71 34.48
C ASP A 100 -27.34 15.31 33.77
N ASN A 101 -28.41 14.48 33.84
CA ASN A 101 -29.85 14.71 33.72
C ASN A 101 -30.61 14.71 32.37
N SER A 102 -31.21 13.54 32.12
CA SER A 102 -32.63 13.27 31.76
C SER A 102 -33.34 14.14 30.70
N SER A 103 -33.59 13.56 29.51
CA SER A 103 -34.94 13.48 28.94
C SER A 103 -35.00 12.48 27.78
N MET A 104 -36.17 11.87 27.64
CA MET A 104 -36.49 10.74 26.76
C MET A 104 -36.84 11.24 25.34
N MET A 105 -36.08 10.84 24.31
CA MET A 105 -36.47 10.89 22.89
C MET A 105 -35.74 9.77 22.08
N PRO A 106 -36.37 9.20 21.04
CA PRO A 106 -35.84 8.06 20.30
C PRO A 106 -34.84 8.55 19.24
N HIS A 107 -33.56 8.24 19.40
CA HIS A 107 -32.51 8.67 18.46
C HIS A 107 -31.70 7.47 17.95
N ASP A 108 -32.09 7.05 16.74
CA ASP A 108 -31.21 6.62 15.64
C ASP A 108 -30.09 5.61 15.94
N GLU A 109 -30.46 4.32 16.01
CA GLU A 109 -29.53 3.18 16.05
C GLU A 109 -28.68 3.01 14.77
N SER A 110 -29.00 3.71 13.66
CA SER A 110 -28.34 3.46 12.36
C SER A 110 -26.89 3.96 12.33
N ARG A 111 -26.59 5.06 13.03
CA ARG A 111 -25.28 5.73 12.95
C ARG A 111 -24.16 4.97 13.66
N PHE A 112 -24.50 4.19 14.70
CA PHE A 112 -23.53 3.36 15.42
C PHE A 112 -23.26 2.02 14.72
N GLN A 113 -24.19 1.52 13.91
CA GLN A 113 -24.01 0.29 13.12
C GLN A 113 -23.10 0.51 11.91
N GLU A 114 -23.28 1.62 11.17
CA GLU A 114 -22.47 1.92 9.97
C GLU A 114 -20.96 2.09 10.29
N GLY A 115 -20.62 2.71 11.42
CA GLY A 115 -19.23 2.88 11.85
C GLY A 115 -18.54 1.56 12.19
N ASN A 116 -19.27 0.62 12.81
CA ASN A 116 -18.73 -0.68 13.20
C ASN A 116 -18.60 -1.63 12.00
N GLU A 117 -19.57 -1.62 11.08
CA GLU A 117 -19.52 -2.43 9.85
C GLU A 117 -18.41 -1.97 8.91
N SER A 118 -18.23 -0.66 8.73
CA SER A 118 -17.15 -0.08 7.90
C SER A 118 -15.75 -0.43 8.43
N SER A 119 -15.60 -0.45 9.76
CA SER A 119 -14.36 -0.87 10.43
C SER A 119 -14.08 -2.36 10.22
N ARG A 120 -15.09 -3.22 10.38
CA ARG A 120 -14.95 -4.67 10.18
C ARG A 120 -14.63 -5.01 8.73
N GLU A 121 -15.26 -4.33 7.78
CA GLU A 121 -14.94 -4.47 6.36
C GLU A 121 -13.48 -4.08 6.08
N ALA A 122 -13.01 -2.95 6.62
CA ALA A 122 -11.62 -2.50 6.42
C ALA A 122 -10.61 -3.54 6.95
N GLU A 123 -10.90 -4.13 8.12
CA GLU A 123 -10.08 -5.18 8.71
C GLU A 123 -10.06 -6.47 7.86
N LEU A 124 -11.22 -6.87 7.32
CA LEU A 124 -11.30 -8.01 6.39
C LEU A 124 -10.45 -7.77 5.14
N LEU A 125 -10.61 -6.60 4.51
CA LEU A 125 -9.83 -6.22 3.32
C LEU A 125 -8.33 -6.17 3.65
N PHE A 126 -7.95 -5.61 4.80
CA PHE A 126 -6.56 -5.56 5.26
C PHE A 126 -5.93 -6.95 5.40
N ASN A 127 -6.67 -7.90 5.99
CA ASN A 127 -6.22 -9.28 6.14
C ASN A 127 -6.10 -9.99 4.78
N MET A 128 -7.05 -9.77 3.87
CA MET A 128 -7.02 -10.35 2.52
C MET A 128 -5.83 -9.81 1.70
N VAL A 129 -5.58 -8.50 1.74
CA VAL A 129 -4.42 -7.88 1.10
C VAL A 129 -3.12 -8.46 1.68
N GLY A 130 -3.00 -8.57 3.00
CA GLY A 130 -1.84 -9.18 3.65
C GLY A 130 -1.56 -10.60 3.17
N ASN A 131 -2.59 -11.43 3.05
CA ASN A 131 -2.45 -12.81 2.55
C ASN A 131 -1.93 -12.85 1.09
N ILE A 132 -2.46 -12.00 0.21
CA ILE A 132 -2.04 -11.93 -1.19
C ILE A 132 -0.58 -11.43 -1.30
N LEU A 133 -0.22 -10.39 -0.55
CA LEU A 133 1.15 -9.85 -0.53
C LEU A 133 2.16 -10.88 -0.04
N GLN A 134 1.87 -11.57 1.07
CA GLN A 134 2.74 -12.63 1.60
C GLN A 134 2.93 -13.77 0.59
N GLN A 135 1.87 -14.19 -0.09
CA GLN A 135 1.94 -15.23 -1.11
C GLN A 135 2.77 -14.79 -2.31
N THR A 136 2.59 -13.55 -2.76
CA THR A 136 3.33 -12.99 -3.90
C THR A 136 4.83 -12.87 -3.59
N ILE A 137 5.17 -12.40 -2.39
CA ILE A 137 6.57 -12.21 -1.98
C ILE A 137 7.34 -13.52 -1.89
N ARG A 138 6.70 -14.61 -1.44
CA ARG A 138 7.30 -15.96 -1.44
C ARG A 138 7.74 -16.44 -2.82
N SER A 139 7.17 -15.88 -3.89
CA SER A 139 7.51 -16.21 -5.28
C SER A 139 8.52 -15.26 -5.94
N GLY A 140 9.16 -14.35 -5.18
CA GLY A 140 10.17 -13.42 -5.69
C GLY A 140 9.60 -12.07 -6.12
N GLY A 141 8.68 -11.53 -5.31
CA GLY A 141 7.85 -10.35 -5.61
C GLY A 141 8.52 -9.17 -6.33
N CYS A 142 7.71 -8.41 -7.08
CA CYS A 142 8.18 -7.28 -7.89
C CYS A 142 8.26 -5.94 -7.12
N GLU A 143 8.92 -4.95 -7.73
CA GLU A 143 9.16 -3.58 -7.22
C GLU A 143 7.95 -2.98 -6.47
N ASN A 144 6.78 -2.91 -7.13
CA ASN A 144 5.58 -2.29 -6.57
C ASN A 144 4.99 -3.07 -5.38
N ILE A 145 5.20 -4.40 -5.33
CA ILE A 145 4.66 -5.24 -4.27
C ILE A 145 5.40 -5.02 -2.96
N TRP A 146 6.71 -4.74 -3.01
CA TRP A 146 7.49 -4.41 -1.81
C TRP A 146 6.99 -3.13 -1.14
N GLY A 147 6.65 -2.09 -1.91
CA GLY A 147 6.07 -0.85 -1.39
C GLY A 147 4.71 -1.06 -0.73
N LEU A 148 3.82 -1.86 -1.36
CA LEU A 148 2.54 -2.25 -0.76
C LEU A 148 2.73 -3.03 0.55
N TYR A 149 3.70 -3.94 0.58
CA TYR A 149 3.98 -4.75 1.75
C TYR A 149 4.55 -3.95 2.92
N ALA A 150 5.39 -2.95 2.62
CA ALA A 150 5.86 -1.99 3.61
C ALA A 150 4.70 -1.25 4.26
N ARG A 151 3.80 -0.69 3.45
CA ARG A 151 2.60 0.03 3.93
C ARG A 151 1.69 -0.86 4.77
N TRP A 152 1.48 -2.11 4.35
CA TRP A 152 0.74 -3.09 5.12
C TRP A 152 1.36 -3.33 6.52
N TYR A 153 2.69 -3.47 6.61
CA TYR A 153 3.37 -3.60 7.90
C TYR A 153 3.35 -2.32 8.73
N LYS A 154 3.38 -1.16 8.08
CA LYS A 154 3.26 0.14 8.75
C LYS A 154 1.92 0.26 9.47
N ILE A 155 0.81 -0.07 8.80
CA ILE A 155 -0.53 -0.11 9.41
C ILE A 155 -0.58 -1.11 10.57
N LYS A 156 0.11 -2.26 10.45
CA LYS A 156 0.22 -3.25 11.52
C LYS A 156 1.06 -2.76 12.73
N GLY A 157 1.77 -1.64 12.59
CA GLY A 157 2.71 -1.13 13.60
C GLY A 157 4.04 -1.87 13.68
N ASN A 158 4.35 -2.74 12.70
CA ASN A 158 5.64 -3.44 12.66
C ASN A 158 6.63 -2.67 11.78
N LEU A 159 7.26 -1.66 12.38
CA LEU A 159 8.20 -0.78 11.68
C LEU A 159 9.46 -1.51 11.19
N THR A 160 9.94 -2.53 11.90
CA THR A 160 11.11 -3.32 11.49
C THR A 160 10.85 -4.05 10.17
N MET A 161 9.70 -4.73 10.05
CA MET A 161 9.32 -5.42 8.82
C MET A 161 8.96 -4.44 7.70
N CYS A 162 8.42 -3.27 8.05
CA CYS A 162 8.20 -2.17 7.12
C CYS A 162 9.53 -1.71 6.50
N ALA A 163 10.56 -1.45 7.32
CA ALA A 163 11.89 -1.07 6.87
C ALA A 163 12.55 -2.16 6.01
N GLU A 164 12.40 -3.44 6.36
CA GLU A 164 12.92 -4.55 5.55
C GLU A 164 12.27 -4.60 4.15
N ALA A 165 10.96 -4.41 4.07
CA ALA A 165 10.23 -4.36 2.82
C ALA A 165 10.66 -3.15 1.95
N LEU A 166 10.77 -1.97 2.55
CA LEU A 166 11.27 -0.75 1.87
C LEU A 166 12.70 -0.92 1.38
N LEU A 167 13.57 -1.57 2.15
CA LEU A 167 14.94 -1.85 1.72
C LEU A 167 14.98 -2.75 0.48
N LYS A 168 14.10 -3.75 0.41
CA LYS A 168 13.97 -4.61 -0.78
C LYS A 168 13.41 -3.83 -1.97
N GLN A 169 12.47 -2.91 -1.74
CA GLN A 169 11.98 -2.00 -2.78
C GLN A 169 13.11 -1.11 -3.32
N VAL A 170 13.86 -0.43 -2.45
CA VAL A 170 15.02 0.40 -2.81
C VAL A 170 16.00 -0.39 -3.67
N ARG A 171 16.36 -1.60 -3.24
CA ARG A 171 17.27 -2.49 -3.99
C ARG A 171 16.72 -2.89 -5.36
N SER A 172 15.40 -3.06 -5.49
CA SER A 172 14.80 -3.38 -6.80
C SER A 172 14.93 -2.25 -7.83
N HIS A 173 15.09 -1.00 -7.37
CA HIS A 173 15.35 0.15 -8.24
C HIS A 173 16.84 0.36 -8.57
N GLN A 174 17.77 -0.30 -7.85
CA GLN A 174 19.23 -0.15 -8.02
C GLN A 174 19.76 -0.93 -9.24
N GLY A 175 19.20 -0.66 -10.42
CA GLY A 175 19.67 -1.18 -11.71
C GLY A 175 20.76 -0.31 -12.35
N SER A 176 21.32 -0.77 -13.48
CA SER A 176 22.39 -0.10 -14.23
C SER A 176 22.08 1.35 -14.60
N ASP A 177 20.81 1.65 -14.85
CA ASP A 177 20.39 2.93 -15.42
C ASP A 177 19.90 3.92 -14.36
N LEU A 178 19.93 3.55 -13.07
CA LEU A 178 19.38 4.37 -11.98
C LEU A 178 19.92 5.80 -11.99
N TRP A 179 21.22 5.97 -12.23
CA TRP A 179 21.90 7.27 -12.15
C TRP A 179 21.87 8.08 -13.46
N HIS A 180 21.16 7.56 -14.46
CA HIS A 180 21.05 8.14 -15.81
C HIS A 180 19.62 8.31 -16.28
N ASP A 181 18.65 7.70 -15.59
CA ASP A 181 17.22 7.76 -15.89
C ASP A 181 16.49 8.49 -14.75
N GLN A 182 15.89 9.64 -15.07
CA GLN A 182 15.21 10.49 -14.10
C GLN A 182 13.98 9.82 -13.47
N ASP A 183 13.23 9.01 -14.23
CA ASP A 183 12.04 8.34 -13.70
C ASP A 183 12.43 7.19 -12.78
N ARG A 184 13.52 6.47 -13.09
CA ARG A 184 14.10 5.46 -12.17
C ARG A 184 14.64 6.12 -10.90
N PHE A 185 15.37 7.23 -11.03
CA PHE A 185 15.84 7.99 -9.89
C PHE A 185 14.69 8.47 -9.00
N ARG A 186 13.61 9.02 -9.59
CA ARG A 186 12.41 9.45 -8.85
C ARG A 186 11.84 8.33 -7.98
N LYS A 187 11.67 7.13 -8.55
CA LYS A 187 11.13 5.98 -7.80
C LYS A 187 12.06 5.52 -6.68
N PHE A 188 13.37 5.43 -6.97
CA PHE A 188 14.39 5.11 -5.99
C PHE A 188 14.44 6.12 -4.84
N ALA A 189 14.42 7.42 -5.16
CA ALA A 189 14.43 8.51 -4.19
C ALA A 189 13.19 8.45 -3.30
N CYS A 190 12.00 8.27 -3.88
CA CYS A 190 10.75 8.10 -3.14
C CYS A 190 10.81 6.91 -2.16
N ALA A 191 11.26 5.73 -2.62
CA ALA A 191 11.41 4.56 -1.76
C ALA A 191 12.47 4.78 -0.65
N SER A 192 13.56 5.48 -0.98
CA SER A 192 14.64 5.82 -0.04
C SER A 192 14.17 6.77 1.05
N LEU A 193 13.39 7.79 0.69
CA LEU A 193 12.80 8.73 1.64
C LEU A 193 11.84 8.03 2.60
N GLN A 194 11.00 7.13 2.09
CA GLN A 194 10.11 6.33 2.93
C GLN A 194 10.90 5.45 3.90
N LEU A 195 11.97 4.80 3.43
CA LEU A 195 12.85 3.98 4.27
C LEU A 195 13.48 4.80 5.39
N CYS A 196 14.06 5.96 5.07
CA CYS A 196 14.72 6.82 6.05
C CYS A 196 13.73 7.39 7.08
N LYS A 197 12.52 7.76 6.67
CA LYS A 197 11.46 8.17 7.60
C LYS A 197 11.10 7.07 8.59
N VAL A 198 10.98 5.82 8.13
CA VAL A 198 10.73 4.67 9.03
C VAL A 198 11.93 4.42 9.95
N TYR A 199 13.17 4.57 9.48
CA TYR A 199 14.35 4.48 10.35
C TYR A 199 14.36 5.57 11.44
N MET A 200 14.01 6.81 11.11
CA MET A 200 13.88 7.89 12.09
C MET A 200 12.75 7.61 13.10
N GLU A 201 11.64 7.01 12.66
CA GLU A 201 10.53 6.60 13.53
C GLU A 201 10.94 5.46 14.49
N ILE A 202 11.68 4.46 14.01
CA ILE A 202 12.25 3.40 14.86
C ILE A 202 13.23 3.98 15.86
N ALA A 203 14.13 4.86 15.43
CA ALA A 203 15.11 5.49 16.31
C ALA A 203 14.42 6.31 17.41
N SER A 204 13.38 7.07 17.06
CA SER A 204 12.60 7.87 18.01
C SER A 204 11.85 7.02 19.03
N SER A 205 11.36 5.84 18.63
CA SER A 205 10.60 4.94 19.51
C SER A 205 11.47 4.03 20.38
N THR A 206 12.65 3.65 19.90
CA THR A 206 13.57 2.74 20.61
C THR A 206 14.73 3.43 21.31
N GLY A 207 15.00 4.70 20.98
CA GLY A 207 16.23 5.41 21.37
C GLY A 207 17.49 4.90 20.67
N SER A 208 17.36 3.97 19.72
CA SER A 208 18.49 3.38 19.02
C SER A 208 19.10 4.35 18.00
N ARG A 209 20.41 4.53 18.07
CA ARG A 209 21.19 5.31 17.08
C ARG A 209 21.46 4.51 15.79
N GLN A 210 21.29 3.19 15.82
CA GLN A 210 21.68 2.32 14.72
C GLN A 210 20.91 2.65 13.43
N GLU A 211 19.60 2.84 13.53
CA GLU A 211 18.72 3.17 12.42
C GLU A 211 19.03 4.54 11.82
N LEU A 212 19.36 5.54 12.65
CA LEU A 212 19.81 6.85 12.17
C LEU A 212 21.11 6.76 11.38
N LEU A 213 22.08 5.95 11.83
CA LEU A 213 23.34 5.74 11.11
C LEU A 213 23.11 5.01 9.77
N MET A 214 22.19 4.04 9.74
CA MET A 214 21.79 3.37 8.50
C MET A 214 21.13 4.35 7.52
N ALA A 215 20.23 5.20 8.00
CA ALA A 215 19.59 6.25 7.20
C ALA A 215 20.62 7.26 6.67
N GLU A 216 21.51 7.77 7.52
CA GLU A 216 22.54 8.74 7.14
C GLU A 216 23.46 8.16 6.06
N MET A 217 23.97 6.94 6.26
CA MET A 217 24.84 6.28 5.30
C MET A 217 24.14 6.06 3.95
N HIS A 218 22.89 5.61 3.97
CA HIS A 218 22.08 5.41 2.75
C HIS A 218 21.90 6.72 1.97
N LEU A 219 21.50 7.79 2.65
CA LEU A 219 21.26 9.10 2.05
C LEU A 219 22.55 9.72 1.51
N ARG A 220 23.65 9.67 2.27
CA ARG A 220 24.95 10.18 1.81
C ARG A 220 25.44 9.50 0.54
N ASN A 221 25.32 8.17 0.48
CA ASN A 221 25.69 7.41 -0.71
C ASN A 221 24.77 7.75 -1.90
N SER A 222 23.47 7.86 -1.65
CA SER A 222 22.47 8.18 -2.68
C SER A 222 22.68 9.58 -3.27
N ILE A 223 22.92 10.59 -2.43
CA ILE A 223 23.20 11.98 -2.86
C ILE A 223 24.51 12.05 -3.63
N LYS A 224 25.55 11.33 -3.18
CA LYS A 224 26.84 11.28 -3.88
C LYS A 224 26.71 10.68 -5.28
N GLN A 225 25.87 9.68 -5.48
CA GLN A 225 25.67 9.05 -6.78
C GLN A 225 24.65 9.79 -7.66
N GLY A 226 23.68 10.47 -7.05
CA GLY A 226 22.59 11.20 -7.72
C GLY A 226 22.94 12.60 -8.22
N ILE A 227 24.22 12.98 -8.31
CA ILE A 227 24.66 14.35 -8.66
C ILE A 227 24.08 14.83 -10.01
N ASN A 228 23.78 13.92 -10.93
CA ASN A 228 23.16 14.27 -12.21
C ASN A 228 21.72 14.81 -12.09
N PHE A 229 21.11 14.71 -10.90
CA PHE A 229 19.72 15.09 -10.63
C PHE A 229 19.59 16.23 -9.62
N VAL A 230 20.64 17.04 -9.41
CA VAL A 230 20.66 18.12 -8.40
C VAL A 230 19.48 19.09 -8.53
N ASP A 231 19.01 19.34 -9.75
CA ASP A 231 17.91 20.28 -10.01
C ASP A 231 16.51 19.69 -9.70
N THR A 232 16.39 18.37 -9.51
CA THR A 232 15.10 17.74 -9.27
C THR A 232 14.65 17.86 -7.82
N ASP A 233 13.35 17.87 -7.60
CA ASP A 233 12.78 17.98 -6.26
C ASP A 233 13.09 16.73 -5.42
N GLU A 234 13.16 15.56 -6.05
CA GLU A 234 13.48 14.32 -5.34
C GLU A 234 14.91 14.32 -4.79
N PHE A 235 15.87 14.94 -5.48
CA PHE A 235 17.23 15.08 -4.98
C PHE A 235 17.29 16.04 -3.78
N LYS A 236 16.58 17.17 -3.87
CA LYS A 236 16.46 18.13 -2.75
C LYS A 236 15.80 17.49 -1.54
N ASP A 237 14.76 16.68 -1.75
CA ASP A 237 14.09 15.93 -0.67
C ASP A 237 15.05 14.96 0.04
N LEU A 238 15.93 14.28 -0.70
CA LEU A 238 16.96 13.43 -0.12
C LEU A 238 17.96 14.22 0.73
N GLN A 239 18.35 15.42 0.28
CA GLN A 239 19.22 16.31 1.06
C GLN A 239 18.53 16.79 2.34
N LEU A 240 17.29 17.26 2.25
CA LEU A 240 16.50 17.68 3.41
C LEU A 240 16.36 16.54 4.43
N CYS A 241 16.09 15.32 3.96
CA CYS A 241 16.00 14.15 4.83
C CYS A 241 17.35 13.79 5.49
N LEU A 242 18.48 14.02 4.80
CA LEU A 242 19.81 13.81 5.37
C LEU A 242 20.10 14.82 6.49
N ASP A 243 19.74 16.08 6.27
CA ASP A 243 19.94 17.13 7.26
C ASP A 243 19.05 16.91 8.49
N GLU A 244 17.80 16.48 8.29
CA GLU A 244 16.91 16.05 9.37
C GLU A 244 17.50 14.88 10.16
N THR A 245 17.95 13.81 9.47
CA THR A 245 18.59 12.65 10.10
C THR A 245 19.80 13.06 10.94
N ARG A 246 20.63 13.98 10.42
CA ARG A 246 21.80 14.51 11.13
C ARG A 246 21.44 15.34 12.34
N SER A 247 20.34 16.10 12.31
CA SER A 247 19.88 16.87 13.46
C SER A 247 19.43 15.98 14.63
N MET A 248 18.96 14.76 14.34
CA MET A 248 18.56 13.78 15.36
C MET A 248 19.76 13.05 16.00
N LEU A 249 20.89 12.91 15.29
CA LEU A 249 22.09 12.22 15.80
C LEU A 249 22.74 12.89 17.04
N PRO A 250 22.86 14.22 17.20
CA PRO A 250 23.37 14.83 18.42
C PRO A 250 22.35 14.85 19.58
N MET A 251 21.06 14.65 19.32
CA MET A 251 20.00 14.68 20.36
C MET A 251 19.94 13.41 21.22
N THR A 252 20.45 12.27 20.73
CA THR A 252 20.42 11.00 21.49
C THR A 252 21.57 10.84 22.48
N SER A 253 22.48 11.83 22.62
CA SER A 253 23.60 11.79 23.59
C SER A 253 23.27 12.38 24.97
N GLU A 254 22.08 12.95 25.18
CA GLU A 254 21.70 13.60 26.45
C GLU A 254 20.66 12.82 27.27
N ILE A 255 20.58 11.50 27.11
CA ILE A 255 19.85 10.64 28.04
C ILE A 255 20.88 9.78 28.77
N PHE A 256 21.43 10.34 29.85
CA PHE A 256 22.15 9.63 30.91
C PHE A 256 21.49 9.95 32.24
#